data_AF-A0A2A3JVK4-F1
#
_entry.id   AF-A0A2A3JVK4-F1
#
_cell.length_a   1.000
_cell.length_b   1.000
_cell.length_c   1.000
_cell.angle_alpha   90.00
_cell.angle_beta   90.00
_cell.angle_gamma   90.00
#
_symmetry.space_group_name_H-M   'P 1'
#
loop_
_entity.id
_entity.type
_entity.pdbx_description
1 polymer ?
#
loop_
_entity_poly.entity_id
_entity_poly.type
_entity_poly.pdbx_seq_one_letter_code
_entity_poly.pdbx_strand_id
1 'polypeptide(L)' 'LHRGIATRAFERRFTLADHVRVEGATHENGMLHIDLRREIPEALKPRRIAIAKPQRTEAIEKDVVDAQSVN' A
#
# COMPACT_ATOMS: atom_id res chain seq x y z
N LEU A 1 -41.32 0.16 -43.09
CA LEU A 1 -41.25 -1.01 -42.19
C LEU A 1 -40.07 -0.80 -41.23
N HIS A 2 -40.32 -0.37 -40.00
CA HIS A 2 -39.25 -0.27 -38.99
C HIS A 2 -38.95 -1.70 -38.52
N ARG A 3 -37.82 -2.27 -38.93
CA ARG A 3 -37.30 -3.48 -38.28
C ARG A 3 -36.89 -3.07 -36.87
N GLY A 4 -37.72 -3.43 -35.88
CA GLY A 4 -37.47 -3.13 -34.48
C GLY A 4 -36.08 -3.58 -34.03
N ILE A 5 -35.53 -2.92 -33.02
CA ILE A 5 -34.22 -3.24 -32.45
C ILE A 5 -34.24 -4.70 -32.00
N ALA A 6 -33.38 -5.53 -32.60
CA ALA A 6 -33.27 -6.94 -32.24
C ALA A 6 -32.73 -7.08 -30.81
N THR A 7 -33.55 -7.58 -29.88
CA THR A 7 -33.13 -7.96 -28.54
C THR A 7 -32.40 -9.30 -28.60
N ARG A 8 -31.08 -9.25 -28.55
CA ARG A 8 -30.19 -10.42 -28.56
C ARG A 8 -29.62 -10.62 -27.17
N ALA A 9 -29.62 -11.85 -26.69
CA ALA A 9 -28.91 -12.21 -25.46
C ALA A 9 -27.42 -11.91 -25.63
N PHE A 10 -26.77 -11.44 -24.56
CA PHE A 10 -25.34 -11.21 -24.54
C PHE A 10 -24.76 -11.58 -23.17
N GLU A 11 -23.48 -11.95 -23.17
CA GLU A 11 -22.69 -12.14 -21.96
C GLU A 11 -21.38 -11.36 -22.13
N ARG A 12 -20.95 -10.64 -21.10
CA ARG A 12 -19.65 -9.96 -21.07
C ARG A 12 -18.94 -10.31 -19.77
N ARG A 13 -17.69 -10.77 -19.88
CA ARG A 13 -16.81 -11.07 -18.75
C ARG A 13 -15.64 -10.11 -18.79
N PHE A 14 -15.28 -9.55 -17.63
CA PHE A 14 -14.18 -8.61 -17.48
C PHE A 14 -13.25 -9.12 -16.39
N THR A 15 -11.95 -9.03 -16.63
CA THR A 15 -10.95 -9.27 -15.60
C THR A 15 -10.69 -7.96 -14.86
N LEU A 16 -10.82 -7.97 -13.54
CA LEU A 16 -10.51 -6.82 -12.71
C LEU A 16 -9.02 -6.82 -12.34
N ALA A 17 -8.45 -5.62 -12.21
CA ALA A 17 -7.09 -5.47 -11.72
C ALA A 17 -6.99 -5.82 -10.23
N ASP A 18 -5.76 -6.08 -9.77
CA ASP A 18 -5.49 -6.31 -8.36
C ASP A 18 -6.03 -5.16 -7.51
N HIS A 19 -6.69 -5.50 -6.40
CA HIS A 19 -7.28 -4.56 -5.46
C HIS A 19 -8.46 -3.73 -5.99
N VAL A 20 -9.07 -4.11 -7.12
CA VAL A 20 -10.33 -3.51 -7.58
C VAL A 20 -11.52 -4.34 -7.08
N ARG A 21 -12.53 -3.67 -6.50
CA ARG A 21 -13.79 -4.28 -6.07
C ARG A 21 -14.98 -3.58 -6.72
N VAL A 22 -16.04 -4.34 -6.94
CA VAL A 22 -17.33 -3.82 -7.41
C VAL A 22 -18.07 -3.22 -6.22
N GLU A 23 -18.46 -1.95 -6.31
CA GLU A 23 -19.29 -1.27 -5.29
C GLU A 23 -20.77 -1.26 -5.66
N GLY A 24 -21.10 -1.25 -6.95
CA GLY A 24 -22.48 -1.11 -7.40
C GLY A 24 -22.68 -1.36 -8.88
N ALA A 25 -23.95 -1.39 -9.27
CA ALA A 25 -24.38 -1.45 -10.65
C ALA A 25 -25.66 -0.63 -10.82
N THR A 26 -25.70 0.22 -11.83
CA THR A 26 -26.86 1.07 -12.14
C THR A 26 -27.22 0.94 -13.63
N HIS A 27 -28.51 0.91 -13.92
CA HIS A 27 -29.00 0.83 -15.29
C HIS A 27 -29.89 2.04 -15.60
N GLU A 28 -29.39 2.94 -16.43
CA GLU A 28 -30.05 4.19 -16.78
C GLU A 28 -29.88 4.49 -18.27
N ASN A 29 -30.90 5.05 -18.91
CA ASN A 29 -30.85 5.44 -20.34
C ASN A 29 -30.40 4.31 -21.30
N GLY A 30 -30.67 3.05 -20.93
CA GLY A 30 -30.30 1.87 -21.73
C GLY A 30 -28.83 1.46 -21.60
N MET A 31 -28.10 1.97 -20.61
CA MET A 31 -26.72 1.61 -20.33
C MET A 31 -26.60 1.02 -18.93
N LEU A 32 -25.82 -0.07 -18.83
CA LEU A 32 -25.42 -0.65 -17.56
C LEU A 32 -24.07 -0.06 -17.14
N HIS A 33 -24.07 0.70 -16.06
CA HIS A 33 -22.89 1.21 -15.39
C HIS A 33 -22.52 0.27 -14.24
N ILE A 34 -21.23 -0.06 -14.13
CA ILE A 34 -20.68 -0.89 -13.05
C ILE A 34 -19.66 -0.03 -12.30
N ASP A 35 -19.91 0.21 -11.02
CA ASP A 35 -19.07 1.04 -10.18
C ASP A 35 -17.93 0.21 -9.59
N LEU A 36 -16.69 0.64 -9.86
CA LEU A 36 -15.47 -0.04 -9.45
C LEU A 36 -14.65 0.88 -8.54
N ARG A 37 -14.22 0.34 -7.40
CA ARG A 37 -13.33 1.04 -6.47
C ARG A 37 -12.03 0.30 -6.28
N ARG A 38 -10.94 1.06 -6.21
CA ARG A 38 -9.61 0.55 -5.86
C ARG A 38 -9.39 0.64 -4.35
N GLU A 39 -9.24 -0.51 -3.69
CA GLU A 39 -8.90 -0.63 -2.27
C GLU A 39 -7.40 -0.87 -2.10
N ILE A 40 -6.57 0.18 -2.02
CA ILE A 40 -5.13 -0.01 -1.79
C ILE A 40 -4.91 -0.42 -0.32
N PRO A 41 -4.33 -1.61 -0.04
CA PRO A 41 -4.03 -2.03 1.32
C PRO A 41 -3.10 -1.04 2.02
N GLU A 42 -3.42 -0.69 3.25
CA GLU A 42 -2.64 0.27 4.05
C GLU A 42 -1.20 -0.19 4.32
N ALA A 43 -0.93 -1.50 4.17
CA ALA A 43 0.39 -2.12 4.26
C ALA A 43 1.37 -1.69 3.15
N LEU A 44 0.88 -1.07 2.07
CA LEU A 44 1.74 -0.48 1.02
C LEU A 44 2.10 0.98 1.31
N LYS A 45 1.61 1.58 2.41
CA LYS A 45 2.08 2.91 2.80
C LYS A 45 3.56 2.80 3.22
N PRO A 46 4.47 3.57 2.59
CA PRO A 46 5.86 3.59 3.01
C PRO A 46 5.95 4.08 4.45
N ARG A 47 6.38 3.20 5.36
CA ARG A 47 6.61 3.54 6.76
C ARG A 47 7.96 4.24 6.87
N ARG A 48 7.96 5.46 7.40
CA ARG A 48 9.20 6.19 7.72
C ARG A 48 9.86 5.51 8.93
N ILE A 49 10.97 4.80 8.71
CA ILE A 49 11.82 4.31 9.80
C ILE A 49 12.66 5.47 10.34
N ALA A 50 12.63 5.69 11.65
CA ALA A 50 13.54 6.63 12.30
C ALA A 50 14.90 5.94 12.51
N ILE A 51 15.98 6.52 11.98
CA ILE A 51 17.34 6.05 12.27
C ILE A 51 17.72 6.62 13.64
N ALA A 52 17.81 5.77 14.67
CA ALA A 52 18.34 6.16 15.96
C ALA A 52 19.84 6.46 15.82
N LYS A 53 20.29 7.60 16.35
CA LYS A 53 21.73 7.90 16.46
C LYS A 53 22.32 6.92 17.48
N PRO A 54 23.45 6.25 17.19
CA PRO A 54 24.13 5.44 18.19
C PRO A 54 24.49 6.36 19.36
N GLN A 55 23.96 6.06 20.54
CA GLN A 55 24.42 6.67 21.78
C GLN A 55 25.90 6.34 21.90
N ARG A 56 26.74 7.37 21.84
CA ARG A 56 28.17 7.28 22.05
C ARG A 56 28.36 6.77 23.47
N THR A 57 28.75 5.50 23.61
CA THR A 57 29.25 4.96 24.88
C THR A 57 30.48 5.78 25.25
N GLU A 58 30.37 6.55 26.33
CA GLU A 58 31.45 7.35 26.86
C GLU A 58 32.64 6.44 27.21
N ALA A 59 33.82 6.87 26.80
CA ALA A 59 35.05 6.12 26.93
C ALA A 59 35.31 5.77 28.40
N ILE A 60 35.63 4.50 28.65
CA ILE A 60 36.13 4.05 29.94
C ILE A 60 37.58 4.54 30.03
N GLU A 61 37.79 5.75 30.55
CA GLU A 61 39.10 6.16 31.09
C GLU A 61 39.36 5.31 32.32
N LYS A 62 40.15 4.25 32.16
CA LYS A 62 40.75 3.54 33.29
C LYS A 62 41.99 4.32 33.69
N ASP A 63 41.92 4.93 34.87
CA ASP A 63 43.03 5.53 35.61
C ASP A 63 44.32 4.71 35.47
N VAL A 64 45.35 5.35 34.93
CA VAL A 64 46.74 4.97 35.11
C VAL A 64 47.15 5.40 36.52
N VAL A 65 47.07 4.47 37.48
CA VAL A 65 47.60 4.67 38.83
C VAL A 65 49.07 4.29 38.86
N ASP A 66 49.89 5.32 39.02
CA ASP A 66 51.26 5.39 39.57
C ASP A 66 52.15 4.14 39.52
N ALA A 67 53.08 4.14 38.57
CA ALA A 67 54.30 3.34 38.68
C ALA A 67 55.17 3.94 39.80
N GLN A 68 55.12 3.33 40.98
CA GLN A 68 55.99 3.61 42.11
C GLN A 68 57.47 3.50 41.68
N SER A 69 58.18 4.63 41.77
CA SER A 69 59.65 4.66 41.69
C SER A 69 60.24 3.96 42.91
N VAL A 70 61.15 3.02 42.69
CA VAL A 70 62.09 2.55 43.71
C VAL A 70 63.50 2.73 43.18
N ASN A 71 64.29 3.50 43.93
CA ASN A 71 65.75 3.65 43.80
C ASN A 71 66.47 2.36 44.15
#